data_AF-A0A838CW37-F1
#
_entry.id   AF-A0A838CW37-F1
#
_cell.length_a   1.000
_cell.length_b   1.000
_cell.length_c   1.000
_cell.angle_alpha   90.00
_cell.angle_beta   90.00
_cell.angle_gamma   90.00
#
_symmetry.space_group_name_H-M   'P 1'
#
loop_
_entity.id
_entity.type
_entity.pdbx_description
1 polymer ?
#
loop_
_entity_poly.entity_id
_entity_poly.type
_entity_poly.pdbx_seq_one_letter_code
_entity_poly.pdbx_strand_id
1 'polypeptide(L)'
;MKKVFSILSAIFIIMGFSLIYSISTGWGVHDLLTFGTTGPVSLLFFNIYNFLGLVFAFIGEKNKFRDILIACSSMLLVYTLIFTFIGIYGFREA
;
A
#
# COMPACT_ATOMS: atom_id res chain seq x y z
N MET A 1 10.76 9.37 19.16
CA MET A 1 9.68 8.44 18.77
C MET A 1 8.93 8.87 17.51
N LYS A 2 8.41 10.11 17.40
CA LYS A 2 7.64 10.56 16.22
C LYS A 2 8.36 10.41 14.86
N LYS A 3 9.69 10.56 14.84
CA LYS A 3 10.54 10.29 13.66
C LYS A 3 10.48 8.84 13.17
N VAL A 4 10.39 7.88 14.09
CA VAL A 4 10.31 6.45 13.76
C VAL A 4 9.02 6.14 13.01
N PHE A 5 7.90 6.77 13.40
CA PHE A 5 6.63 6.62 12.69
C PHE A 5 6.67 7.21 11.27
N SER A 6 7.34 8.35 11.07
CA SER A 6 7.55 8.88 9.72
C SER A 6 8.41 7.94 8.84
N ILE A 7 9.42 7.29 9.42
CA ILE A 7 10.23 6.29 8.71
C ILE A 7 9.40 5.04 8.39
N LEU A 8 8.64 4.52 9.36
CA LEU A 8 7.74 3.38 9.15
C LEU A 8 6.73 3.69 8.04
N SER A 9 6.12 4.87 8.08
CA SER A 9 5.20 5.33 7.03
C SER A 9 5.85 5.27 5.65
N ALA A 10 7.07 5.80 5.50
CA ALA A 10 7.80 5.74 4.25
C ALA A 10 8.07 4.30 3.79
N ILE A 11 8.45 3.39 4.70
CA ILE A 11 8.67 1.98 4.39
C ILE A 11 7.37 1.34 3.87
N PHE A 12 6.24 1.57 4.53
CA PHE A 12 4.95 1.02 4.10
C PHE A 12 4.48 1.57 2.75
N ILE A 13 4.73 2.86 2.47
CA ILE A 13 4.46 3.45 1.15
C ILE A 13 5.32 2.78 0.08
N ILE A 14 6.62 2.57 0.36
CA ILE A 14 7.52 1.88 -0.57
C ILE A 14 7.04 0.46 -0.82
N MET A 15 6.66 -0.30 0.23
CA MET A 15 6.11 -1.64 0.08
C MET A 15 4.84 -1.65 -0.78
N GLY A 16 3.93 -0.69 -0.57
CA GLY A 16 2.73 -0.52 -1.40
C GLY A 16 3.07 -0.26 -2.88
N PHE A 17 4.01 0.63 -3.17
CA PHE A 17 4.49 0.90 -4.53
C PHE A 17 5.17 -0.31 -5.17
N SER A 18 6.03 -1.01 -4.42
CA SER A 18 6.72 -2.22 -4.89
C SER A 18 5.72 -3.30 -5.28
N LEU A 19 4.62 -3.42 -4.53
CA LEU A 19 3.54 -4.34 -4.85
C LEU A 19 2.84 -3.96 -6.18
N ILE A 20 2.52 -2.68 -6.40
CA ILE A 20 1.93 -2.19 -7.68
C ILE A 20 2.85 -2.51 -8.84
N TYR A 21 4.14 -2.18 -8.67
CA TYR A 21 5.16 -2.42 -9.68
C TYR A 21 5.31 -3.91 -9.98
N SER A 22 5.30 -4.75 -8.95
CA SER A 22 5.44 -6.20 -9.09
C SER A 22 4.28 -6.82 -9.86
N ILE A 23 3.04 -6.39 -9.61
CA ILE A 23 1.88 -6.84 -10.41
C ILE A 23 2.04 -6.42 -11.87
N SER A 24 2.47 -5.19 -12.12
CA SER A 24 2.56 -4.63 -13.47
C SER A 24 3.67 -5.29 -14.31
N THR A 25 4.73 -5.76 -13.66
CA THR A 25 5.92 -6.33 -14.33
C THR A 25 6.01 -7.86 -14.23
N GLY A 26 5.12 -8.51 -13.47
CA GLY A 26 5.18 -9.94 -13.19
C GLY A 26 6.41 -10.35 -12.37
N TRP A 27 7.05 -9.42 -11.67
CA TRP A 27 8.22 -9.69 -10.84
C TRP A 27 7.86 -10.61 -9.65
N GLY A 28 8.79 -11.49 -9.27
CA GLY A 28 8.63 -12.43 -8.14
C GLY A 28 8.63 -11.79 -6.74
N VAL A 29 8.66 -10.46 -6.65
CA VAL A 29 8.56 -9.73 -5.37
C VAL A 29 7.13 -9.81 -4.80
N HIS A 30 6.13 -10.10 -5.65
CA HIS A 30 4.74 -10.26 -5.26
C HIS A 30 4.59 -11.33 -4.17
N ASP A 31 5.12 -12.54 -4.42
CA ASP A 31 5.01 -13.67 -3.49
C ASP A 31 5.68 -13.38 -2.14
N LEU A 32 6.78 -12.62 -2.13
CA LEU A 32 7.44 -12.21 -0.90
C LEU A 32 6.55 -11.26 -0.09
N LEU A 33 5.95 -10.26 -0.76
CA LEU A 33 5.14 -9.22 -0.12
C LEU A 33 3.73 -9.68 0.24
N THR A 34 3.24 -10.78 -0.35
CA THR A 34 1.93 -11.37 -0.06
C THR A 34 2.05 -12.66 0.76
N PHE A 35 3.26 -13.02 1.20
CA PHE A 35 3.54 -14.27 1.91
C PHE A 35 3.09 -15.51 1.15
N GLY A 36 3.24 -15.50 -0.18
CA GLY A 36 2.83 -16.58 -1.08
C GLY A 36 1.32 -16.68 -1.29
N THR A 37 0.54 -15.71 -0.80
CA THR A 37 -0.90 -15.67 -1.10
C THR A 37 -1.14 -15.17 -2.52
N THR A 38 -2.00 -15.90 -3.23
CA THR A 38 -2.38 -15.62 -4.62
C THR A 38 -3.87 -15.26 -4.72
N GLY A 39 -4.25 -14.66 -5.84
CA GLY A 39 -5.64 -14.30 -6.11
C GLY A 39 -6.13 -13.07 -5.33
N PRO A 40 -7.44 -12.93 -5.11
CA PRO A 40 -8.04 -11.69 -4.59
C PRO A 40 -7.56 -11.31 -3.17
N VAL A 41 -7.11 -12.29 -2.39
CA VAL A 41 -6.59 -12.09 -1.03
C VAL A 41 -5.26 -11.32 -1.05
N SER A 42 -4.45 -11.49 -2.10
CA SER A 42 -3.18 -10.77 -2.24
C SER A 42 -3.38 -9.26 -2.39
N LEU A 43 -4.53 -8.84 -2.93
CA LEU A 43 -4.95 -7.44 -3.04
C LEU A 43 -5.28 -6.81 -1.68
N LEU A 44 -5.60 -7.60 -0.65
CA LEU A 44 -5.80 -7.06 0.70
C LEU A 44 -4.49 -6.54 1.30
N PHE A 45 -3.37 -7.19 1.02
CA PHE A 45 -2.05 -6.75 1.51
C PHE A 45 -1.68 -5.36 1.01
N PHE A 46 -2.06 -5.01 -0.24
CA PHE A 46 -1.91 -3.64 -0.74
C PHE A 46 -2.62 -2.61 0.14
N ASN A 47 -3.88 -2.87 0.46
CA ASN A 47 -4.67 -1.94 1.27
C ASN A 47 -4.13 -1.87 2.69
N ILE A 48 -3.68 -3.00 3.27
CA ILE A 48 -3.10 -3.04 4.61
C ILE A 48 -1.83 -2.19 4.67
N TYR A 49 -0.90 -2.36 3.72
CA TYR A 49 0.35 -1.58 3.71
C TYR A 49 0.08 -0.08 3.54
N ASN A 50 -0.79 0.30 2.61
CA ASN A 50 -1.12 1.71 2.40
C ASN A 50 -1.87 2.32 3.59
N PHE A 51 -2.74 1.55 4.24
CA PHE A 51 -3.45 1.97 5.44
C PHE A 51 -2.50 2.17 6.61
N LEU A 52 -1.59 1.21 6.87
CA LEU A 52 -0.55 1.35 7.89
C LEU A 52 0.37 2.55 7.58
N GLY A 53 0.76 2.73 6.32
CA GLY A 53 1.53 3.89 5.87
C GLY A 53 0.84 5.21 6.22
N LEU A 54 -0.47 5.31 5.98
CA LEU A 54 -1.29 6.47 6.31
C LEU A 54 -1.39 6.69 7.83
N VAL A 55 -1.68 5.64 8.60
CA VAL A 55 -1.79 5.70 10.07
C VAL A 55 -0.49 6.20 10.69
N PHE A 56 0.65 5.65 10.25
CA PHE A 56 1.96 6.09 10.74
C PHE A 56 2.32 7.50 10.26
N ALA A 57 1.86 7.93 9.08
CA ALA A 57 2.03 9.31 8.62
C ALA A 57 1.30 10.30 9.54
N PHE A 58 0.07 9.99 9.97
CA PHE A 58 -0.71 10.83 10.88
C PHE A 58 -0.08 10.97 12.27
N ILE A 59 0.47 9.87 12.81
CA ILE A 59 1.13 9.83 14.13
C ILE A 59 2.57 10.40 14.08
N GLY A 60 3.14 10.47 12.86
CA GLY A 60 4.48 10.95 12.58
C GLY A 60 4.76 12.39 13.01
N GLU A 61 6.04 12.77 12.95
CA GLU A 61 6.49 14.09 13.34
C GLU A 61 5.85 15.18 12.48
N LYS A 62 5.33 16.26 13.11
CA LYS A 62 4.76 17.41 12.40
C LYS A 62 5.88 18.16 11.68
N ASN A 63 6.07 17.83 10.41
CA ASN A 63 7.00 18.50 9.50
C ASN A 63 6.39 18.57 8.10
N LYS A 64 7.03 19.32 7.19
CA LYS A 64 6.58 19.45 5.80
C LYS A 64 6.49 18.10 5.07
N PHE A 65 7.31 17.12 5.47
CA PHE A 65 7.31 15.77 4.90
C PHE A 65 6.10 14.94 5.33
N ARG A 66 5.52 15.22 6.50
CA ARG A 66 4.34 14.52 7.02
C ARG A 66 3.14 14.72 6.11
N ASP A 67 2.91 15.95 5.70
CA ASP A 67 1.76 16.27 4.86
C ASP A 67 1.92 15.64 3.46
N ILE A 68 3.16 15.55 2.97
CA ILE A 68 3.50 14.80 1.74
C ILE A 68 3.26 13.28 1.92
N LEU A 69 3.71 12.70 3.04
CA LEU A 69 3.50 11.28 3.34
C LEU A 69 2.01 10.92 3.46
N ILE A 70 1.22 11.80 4.09
CA ILE A 70 -0.24 11.65 4.19
C ILE A 70 -0.86 11.73 2.80
N ALA A 71 -0.52 12.75 2.00
CA ALA A 71 -1.06 12.91 0.66
C ALA A 71 -0.73 11.71 -0.24
N CYS A 72 0.53 11.26 -0.27
CA CYS A 72 0.96 10.07 -1.01
C CYS A 72 0.22 8.82 -0.53
N SER A 73 0.18 8.55 0.77
CA SER A 73 -0.49 7.37 1.31
C SER A 73 -1.98 7.37 1.00
N SER A 74 -2.63 8.54 1.05
CA SER A 74 -4.05 8.69 0.75
C SER A 74 -4.33 8.43 -0.73
N MET A 75 -3.55 9.02 -1.64
CA MET A 75 -3.67 8.78 -3.08
C MET A 75 -3.43 7.30 -3.41
N LEU A 76 -2.40 6.70 -2.82
CA LEU A 76 -2.06 5.30 -3.03
C LEU A 76 -3.16 4.37 -2.51
N LEU A 77 -3.74 4.66 -1.34
CA LEU A 77 -4.85 3.92 -0.77
C LEU A 77 -6.09 3.98 -1.66
N VAL A 78 -6.47 5.16 -2.16
CA VAL A 78 -7.61 5.31 -3.08
C VAL A 78 -7.37 4.50 -4.35
N TYR A 79 -6.17 4.59 -4.92
CA TYR A 79 -5.79 3.81 -6.10
C TYR A 79 -5.88 2.30 -5.85
N THR A 80 -5.35 1.81 -4.72
CA THR A 80 -5.40 0.38 -4.41
C THR A 80 -6.81 -0.11 -4.08
N LEU A 81 -7.65 0.72 -3.47
CA LEU A 81 -9.06 0.38 -3.24
C LEU A 81 -9.82 0.24 -4.56
N ILE A 82 -9.59 1.13 -5.53
CA ILE A 82 -10.18 1.02 -6.88
C ILE A 82 -9.71 -0.27 -7.56
N PHE A 83 -8.40 -0.55 -7.54
CA PHE A 83 -7.84 -1.78 -8.10
C PHE A 83 -8.39 -3.03 -7.44
N THR A 84 -8.52 -3.01 -6.12
CA THR A 84 -9.08 -4.12 -5.35
C THR A 84 -10.55 -4.33 -5.69
N PHE A 85 -11.32 -3.24 -5.84
CA PHE A 85 -12.71 -3.31 -6.25
C PHE A 85 -12.86 -3.93 -7.65
N ILE A 86 -12.07 -3.47 -8.62
CA ILE A 86 -12.05 -4.03 -9.98
C ILE A 86 -11.60 -5.49 -9.96
N GLY A 87 -10.55 -5.83 -9.22
CA GLY A 87 -10.00 -7.17 -9.14
C GLY A 87 -10.94 -8.19 -8.48
N ILE A 88 -11.66 -7.78 -7.42
CA ILE A 88 -12.60 -8.65 -6.70
C ILE A 88 -13.94 -8.76 -7.42
N TYR A 89 -14.52 -7.63 -7.83
CA TYR A 89 -15.90 -7.58 -8.34
C TYR A 89 -15.97 -7.62 -9.86
N GLY A 90 -15.01 -7.01 -10.57
CA GLY A 90 -15.00 -6.97 -12.04
C GLY A 90 -14.77 -8.33 -12.68
N PHE A 91 -14.13 -9.27 -11.98
CA PHE A 91 -13.91 -10.64 -12.45
C PHE A 91 -14.82 -11.67 -11.78
N ARG A 92 -15.78 -11.24 -10.94
CA ARG A 92 -16.69 -12.14 -10.24
C ARG A 92 -17.85 -12.64 -11.14
N GLU A 93 -18.04 -12.00 -12.29
CA GLU A 93 -19.12 -12.29 -13.25
C GLU A 93 -18.63 -12.87 -14.59
N ALA A 94 -17.37 -13.30 -14.69
CA ALA A 94 -16.83 -13.95 -15.90
C ALA A 94 -16.93 -15.48 -15.83
#